data_AF-A0A939AU36-F1
#
_entry.id   AF-A0A939AU36-F1
#
_cell.length_a   1.000
_cell.length_b   1.000
_cell.length_c   1.000
_cell.angle_alpha   90.00
_cell.angle_beta   90.00
_cell.angle_gamma   90.00
#
_symmetry.space_group_name_H-M   'P 1'
#
loop_
_entity.id
_entity.type
_entity.pdbx_description
1 polymer ?
#
loop_
_entity_poly.entity_id
_entity_poly.type
_entity_poly.pdbx_seq_one_letter_code
_entity_poly.pdbx_strand_id
1 'polypeptide(L)' 'MNTVEYTFWRDGDTFLGFLNDHPDYWTQGDTELELIENLKDILADIASGEVSWETG' A
#
# COMPACT_ATOMS: atom_id res chain seq x y z
N MET A 1 -0.58 18.92 -5.51
CA MET A 1 -0.07 17.67 -4.93
C MET A 1 -1.16 17.10 -4.05
N ASN A 2 -1.71 15.94 -4.38
CA ASN A 2 -2.35 15.12 -3.36
C ASN A 2 -1.21 14.42 -2.63
N THR A 3 -1.06 14.69 -1.34
CA THR A 3 -0.17 13.92 -0.47
C THR A 3 -0.95 12.69 -0.05
N VAL A 4 -0.33 11.51 -0.17
CA VAL A 4 -0.94 10.26 0.30
C VAL A 4 -0.33 9.93 1.65
N GLU A 5 -1.19 9.81 2.66
CA GLU A 5 -0.80 9.41 4.00
C GLU A 5 -0.83 7.89 4.12
N TYR A 6 0.14 7.31 4.83
CA TYR A 6 0.23 5.86 5.05
C TYR A 6 0.57 5.56 6.50
N THR A 7 0.17 4.38 6.96
CA THR A 7 0.51 3.86 8.28
C THR A 7 1.40 2.63 8.10
N PHE A 8 2.46 2.54 8.89
CA PHE A 8 3.32 1.36 8.90
C PHE A 8 3.78 1.00 10.32
N TRP A 9 4.15 -0.26 10.49
CA TRP A 9 4.75 -0.80 11.70
C TRP A 9 5.72 -1.93 11.34
N ARG A 10 6.55 -2.30 12.30
CA ARG A 10 7.44 -3.46 12.16
C ARG A 10 6.84 -4.64 12.91
N ASP A 11 6.76 -5.80 12.25
CA ASP A 11 6.38 -7.08 12.83
C ASP A 11 7.52 -8.08 12.59
N GLY A 12 8.23 -8.42 13.66
CA GLY A 12 9.46 -9.23 13.56
C GLY A 12 10.53 -8.55 12.70
N ASP A 13 10.92 -9.21 11.61
CA ASP A 13 11.93 -8.73 10.67
C ASP A 13 11.36 -8.03 9.44
N THR A 14 10.03 -7.90 9.37
CA THR A 14 9.33 -7.33 8.21
C THR A 14 8.62 -6.03 8.59
N PHE A 15 8.55 -5.10 7.65
CA PHE A 15 7.74 -3.90 7.73
C PHE A 15 6.40 -4.16 7.05
N LEU A 16 5.30 -3.78 7.70
CA LEU A 16 3.96 -3.85 7.15
C LEU A 16 3.36 -2.46 7.11
N GLY A 17 2.47 -2.22 6.15
CA GLY A 17 1.75 -0.96 6.08
C GLY A 17 0.67 -0.93 5.02
N PHE A 18 -0.08 0.16 5.02
CA PHE A 18 -1.19 0.43 4.10
C PHE A 18 -1.35 1.93 3.87
N LEU A 19 -2.04 2.29 2.78
CA LEU A 19 -2.45 3.67 2.52
C LEU A 19 -3.68 4.01 3.37
N ASN A 20 -3.70 5.16 4.05
CA ASN A 20 -4.77 5.48 5.02
C ASN A 20 -6.17 5.58 4.39
N ASP A 21 -6.24 6.00 3.13
CA ASP A 21 -7.50 6.05 2.35
C ASP A 21 -7.95 4.65 1.86
N HIS A 22 -7.04 3.66 1.92
CA HIS A 22 -7.25 2.29 1.44
C HIS A 22 -6.71 1.28 2.46
N PRO A 23 -7.24 1.26 3.69
CA PRO A 23 -6.72 0.45 4.79
C PRO A 23 -6.91 -1.06 4.59
N ASP A 24 -7.66 -1.48 3.57
CA ASP A 24 -7.85 -2.88 3.20
C ASP A 24 -6.68 -3.42 2.34
N TYR A 25 -5.83 -2.54 1.81
CA TYR A 25 -4.72 -2.88 0.91
C TYR A 25 -3.41 -2.83 1.67
N TRP A 26 -3.10 -3.94 2.34
CA TRP A 26 -1.86 -4.09 3.08
C TRP A 26 -0.75 -4.60 2.17
N THR A 27 0.46 -4.15 2.45
CA THR A 27 1.67 -4.70 1.87
C THR A 27 2.77 -4.78 2.91
N GLN A 28 3.88 -5.41 2.52
CA GLN A 28 5.01 -5.68 3.39
C GLN A 28 6.33 -5.49 2.64
N GLY A 29 7.44 -5.33 3.37
CA GLY A 29 8.79 -5.31 2.83
C GLY A 29 9.82 -5.67 3.89
N ASP A 30 10.95 -6.24 3.49
CA ASP A 30 12.06 -6.58 4.40
C ASP A 30 12.80 -5.31 4.86
N THR A 31 12.62 -4.21 4.14
CA THR A 31 13.09 -2.88 4.53
C THR A 31 11.97 -1.85 4.40
N GLU A 32 12.08 -0.74 5.13
CA GLU A 32 11.15 0.38 5.02
C GLU A 32 11.06 0.94 3.59
N LEU A 33 12.18 0.95 2.85
CA LEU A 33 12.21 1.38 1.45
C LEU A 33 11.40 0.45 0.54
N GLU A 34 11.54 -0.87 0.72
CA GLU A 34 10.76 -1.85 -0.03
C GLU A 34 9.26 -1.73 0.28
N LEU A 35 8.89 -1.53 1.54
CA LEU A 35 7.50 -1.27 1.91
C LEU A 35 6.96 -0.02 1.17
N ILE A 36 7.74 1.06 1.12
CA ILE A 36 7.34 2.30 0.44
C ILE A 36 7.17 2.09 -1.07
N GLU A 37 8.06 1.35 -1.73
CA GLU A 37 7.91 1.03 -3.16
C GLU A 37 6.63 0.21 -3.40
N ASN A 38 6.37 -0.80 -2.57
CA ASN A 38 5.15 -1.61 -2.68
C ASN A 38 3.87 -0.79 -2.44
N LEU A 39 3.89 0.20 -1.53
CA LEU A 39 2.78 1.12 -1.32
C LEU A 39 2.53 2.04 -2.53
N LYS A 40 3.58 2.43 -3.26
CA LYS A 40 3.44 3.22 -4.50
C LYS A 40 2.83 2.40 -5.62
N ASP A 41 3.18 1.12 -5.72
CA ASP A 41 2.59 0.21 -6.71
C ASP A 41 1.09 0.04 -6.45
N ILE A 42 0.68 -0.17 -5.19
CA ILE A 42 -0.75 -0.20 -4.81
C ILE A 42 -1.45 1.12 -5.18
N LEU A 43 -0.82 2.27 -4.91
CA LEU A 43 -1.40 3.56 -5.26
C LEU A 43 -1.58 3.72 -6.78
N ALA A 44 -0.61 3.24 -7.57
CA ALA A 44 -0.66 3.28 -9.02
C ALA A 44 -1.81 2.41 -9.57
N ASP A 45 -1.98 1.20 -9.03
CA ASP A 45 -3.06 0.26 -9.41
C ASP A 45 -4.46 0.82 -9.07
N ILE A 46 -4.58 1.49 -7.92
CA ILE A 46 -5.83 2.17 -7.53
C ILE A 46 -6.10 3.36 -8.44
N ALA A 47 -5.07 4.16 -8.75
CA ALA A 47 -5.19 5.34 -9.60
C ALA A 47 -5.47 4.99 -11.07
N SER A 48 -4.98 3.84 -11.57
CA SER A 48 -5.26 3.34 -12.92
C SER A 48 -6.66 2.73 -13.05
N GLY A 49 -7.34 2.45 -11.93
CA GLY A 49 -8.64 1.77 -11.91
C GLY A 49 -8.53 0.28 -12.25
N GLU A 50 -7.34 -0.31 -12.15
CA GLU A 50 -7.10 -1.73 -12.42
C GLU A 50 -7.55 -2.66 -11.29
N VAL A 51 -8.05 -2.10 -10.18
CA VAL A 51 -8.88 -2.84 -9.24
C VAL A 51 -10.25 -3.10 -9.88
N SER A 52 -10.28 -4.08 -10.78
CA SER A 52 -11.50 -4.65 -11.36
C SER A 52 -12.27 -5.37 -10.25
N TRP A 53 -13.19 -4.65 -9.60
CA TRP A 53 -14.28 -5.31 -8.88
C TRP A 53 -15.08 -6.08 -9.92
N GLU A 54 -15.08 -7.41 -9.84
CA GLU A 54 -16.14 -8.17 -10.50
C GLU A 54 -17.46 -7.71 -9.90
N THR A 55 -18.28 -6.98 -10.67
CA THR A 55 -19.72 -6.97 -10.41
C THR A 55 -20.24 -8.38 -10.65
N GLY A 56 -20.39 -9.13 -9.56
CA GLY A 56 -21.25 -10.29 -9.45
C GLY A 56 -22.52 -9.92 -8.69
#